data_AF-A0A2V8FRN4-F1
#
_entry.id   AF-A0A2V8FRN4-F1
#
_cell.length_a   1.000
_cell.length_b   1.000
_cell.length_c   1.000
_cell.angle_alpha   90.00
_cell.angle_beta   90.00
_cell.angle_gamma   90.00
#
_symmetry.space_group_name_H-M   'P 1'
#
loop_
_entity.id
_entity.type
_entity.pdbx_description
1 polymer ?
#
loop_
_entity_poly.entity_id
_entity_poly.type
_entity_poly.pdbx_seq_one_letter_code
_entity_poly.pdbx_strand_id
1 'polypeptide(L)'
;MAFIRSDELGVRLIAGQIVTRFEDVFSFKPQWLSRSEILYTADGYIKRRSVRTLPQVIPFHAKVSLARPSYTAVHRVLEPSEPQRLAGIVSPAVSPDGTKVAFAALGDLWVMAIGEHPIRVTDDPFIELDPAWSPDSFKLAFASDRKGNMDLWVHDFRARIAVPIRQEEDTGRVSGIAWSPDGTQIGYLLDRTGVMSLPAPGELASCHHTHRVISHGSPSNDWGRMTWGPDNCTVAMGALFRGARGSGLNQAVLYSFDRDLFSPDLLFPGHSVGDRRNSGPVWAPDGLKMAFVSEGKLWVVPVDAGGKATDAPRVIAEDFPDAPSWQGDSRRLVYMTPNGLRRVPAEGGFSQPITVDLGWAPSRPPRRVVVHAGELFDGRNQFLRGQTDLIIENGIIVDISPHDDALHAGAVVDAGDETVMPGFIETRTHLDPTFGEVLGRIWLAYGITSVRDVSLNPYVGLEQREAIANGRRVGPRVFIAGDSFDGAACPSGPSRSSTPRSPARRCSALTS
;
A
#
# COMPACT_ATOMS: atom_id res chain seq x y z
N MET A 1 26.19 9.07 -27.85
CA MET A 1 25.75 8.74 -26.47
C MET A 1 25.72 7.22 -26.32
N ALA A 2 26.09 6.68 -25.16
CA ALA A 2 25.88 5.25 -24.87
C ALA A 2 24.81 5.08 -23.80
N PHE A 3 23.93 4.10 -23.99
CA PHE A 3 22.82 3.82 -23.10
C PHE A 3 22.43 2.35 -23.19
N ILE A 4 21.75 1.87 -22.15
CA ILE A 4 21.19 0.53 -22.13
C ILE A 4 19.73 0.63 -22.53
N ARG A 5 19.31 -0.25 -23.44
CA ARG A 5 17.93 -0.38 -23.85
C ARG A 5 17.44 -1.77 -23.48
N SER A 6 16.29 -1.84 -22.82
CA SER A 6 15.53 -3.06 -22.65
C SER A 6 14.40 -3.03 -23.66
N ASP A 7 14.30 -4.06 -24.49
CA ASP A 7 13.18 -4.27 -25.42
C ASP A 7 12.77 -5.76 -25.39
N GLU A 8 11.76 -6.13 -26.17
CA GLU A 8 11.26 -7.52 -26.27
C GLU A 8 12.35 -8.52 -26.67
N LEU A 9 13.46 -8.05 -27.22
CA LEU A 9 14.60 -8.86 -27.66
C LEU A 9 15.76 -8.85 -26.66
N GLY A 10 15.53 -8.39 -25.43
CA GLY A 10 16.46 -8.42 -24.30
C GLY A 10 17.10 -7.07 -23.96
N VAL A 11 18.04 -7.09 -23.01
CA VAL A 11 18.78 -5.91 -22.55
C VAL A 11 20.07 -5.75 -23.37
N ARG A 12 20.26 -4.58 -23.97
CA ARG A 12 21.36 -4.31 -24.92
C ARG A 12 22.05 -3.00 -24.60
N LEU A 13 23.37 -2.97 -24.76
CA LEU A 13 24.12 -1.71 -24.75
C LEU A 13 24.17 -1.13 -26.17
N ILE A 14 23.76 0.14 -26.30
CA ILE A 14 23.75 0.91 -27.53
C ILE A 14 24.77 2.03 -27.43
N ALA A 15 25.62 2.15 -28.44
CA ALA A 15 26.64 3.19 -28.57
C ALA A 15 26.75 3.63 -30.03
N GLY A 16 25.73 4.34 -30.53
CA GLY A 16 25.51 4.61 -31.96
C GLY A 16 25.01 3.39 -32.74
N GLN A 17 25.37 2.19 -32.29
CA GLN A 17 24.88 0.89 -32.75
C GLN A 17 24.74 -0.07 -31.56
N ILE A 18 24.03 -1.18 -31.75
CA ILE A 18 24.03 -2.27 -30.76
C ILE A 18 25.43 -2.89 -30.75
N VAL A 19 26.07 -2.86 -29.58
CA VAL A 19 27.44 -3.33 -29.42
C VAL A 19 27.52 -4.69 -28.70
N THR A 20 26.44 -5.13 -28.04
CA THR A 20 26.32 -6.43 -27.35
C THR A 20 25.64 -7.46 -28.24
N ARG A 21 26.15 -8.69 -28.24
CA ARG A 21 25.48 -9.86 -28.85
C ARG A 21 25.67 -11.04 -27.89
N PHE A 22 24.57 -11.58 -27.34
CA PHE A 22 24.58 -12.71 -26.40
C PHE A 22 25.23 -12.42 -25.03
N GLU A 23 25.19 -11.17 -24.56
CA GLU A 23 25.59 -10.81 -23.20
C GLU A 23 24.33 -10.52 -22.38
N ASP A 24 24.27 -10.98 -21.14
CA ASP A 24 23.26 -10.58 -20.14
C ASP A 24 23.69 -9.25 -19.52
N VAL A 25 23.23 -8.16 -20.13
CA VAL A 25 23.64 -6.79 -19.78
C VAL A 25 22.80 -6.28 -18.61
N PHE A 26 23.43 -5.93 -17.49
CA PHE A 26 22.72 -5.30 -16.37
C PHE A 26 22.44 -3.83 -16.65
N SER A 27 21.32 -3.32 -16.14
CA SER A 27 20.82 -1.96 -16.37
C SER A 27 21.62 -0.82 -15.71
N PHE A 28 22.90 -1.04 -15.35
CA PHE A 28 23.76 0.00 -14.79
C PHE A 28 24.28 0.95 -15.86
N LYS A 29 24.45 2.23 -15.51
CA LYS A 29 24.89 3.26 -16.46
C LYS A 29 26.28 2.91 -17.04
N PRO A 30 26.41 2.73 -18.37
CA PRO A 30 27.70 2.57 -19.02
C PRO A 30 28.49 3.89 -18.96
N GLN A 31 29.80 3.81 -18.79
CA GLN A 31 30.68 4.97 -18.75
C GLN A 31 31.61 4.97 -19.96
N TRP A 32 31.66 6.08 -20.68
CA TRP A 32 32.67 6.25 -21.72
C TRP A 32 34.02 6.51 -21.06
N LEU A 33 35.02 5.70 -21.40
CA LEU A 33 36.42 5.95 -21.05
C LEU A 33 37.10 6.82 -22.11
N SER A 34 36.61 6.75 -23.35
CA SER A 34 37.08 7.55 -24.49
C SER A 34 35.96 7.72 -25.54
N ARG A 35 36.28 8.21 -26.74
CA ARG A 35 35.29 8.29 -27.85
C ARG A 35 34.88 6.93 -28.40
N SER A 36 35.64 5.87 -28.13
CA SER A 36 35.41 4.53 -28.67
C SER A 36 35.33 3.46 -27.60
N GLU A 37 35.72 3.74 -26.34
CA GLU A 37 35.78 2.75 -25.27
C GLU A 37 34.72 2.98 -24.19
N ILE A 38 34.05 1.90 -23.78
CA ILE A 38 32.94 1.90 -22.84
C ILE A 38 33.18 0.86 -21.74
N LEU A 39 32.94 1.28 -20.50
CA LEU A 39 32.82 0.45 -19.31
C LEU A 39 31.33 0.14 -19.06
N TYR A 40 31.00 -1.12 -18.81
CA TYR A 40 29.64 -1.58 -18.54
C TYR A 40 29.68 -2.89 -17.73
N THR A 41 28.52 -3.40 -17.34
CA THR A 41 28.38 -4.65 -16.58
C THR A 41 27.54 -5.65 -17.36
N ALA A 42 28.02 -6.88 -17.51
CA ALA A 42 27.28 -7.97 -18.14
C ALA A 42 27.79 -9.34 -17.67
N ASP A 43 26.94 -10.36 -17.69
CA ASP A 43 27.26 -11.77 -17.37
C ASP A 43 27.88 -11.98 -15.98
N GLY A 44 27.48 -11.15 -15.00
CA GLY A 44 28.07 -11.09 -13.66
C GLY A 44 29.41 -10.34 -13.53
N TYR A 45 29.93 -9.73 -14.61
CA TYR A 45 31.24 -9.06 -14.62
C TYR A 45 31.16 -7.56 -14.90
N ILE A 46 32.21 -6.84 -14.48
CA ILE A 46 32.55 -5.53 -15.04
C ILE A 46 33.32 -5.78 -16.33
N LYS A 47 32.92 -5.15 -17.43
CA LYS A 47 33.53 -5.30 -18.75
C LYS A 47 33.91 -3.94 -19.32
N ARG A 48 35.04 -3.89 -20.01
CA ARG A 48 35.39 -2.79 -20.93
C ARG A 48 35.37 -3.29 -22.36
N ARG A 49 35.01 -2.42 -23.31
CA ARG A 49 35.20 -2.70 -24.73
C ARG A 49 35.40 -1.46 -25.55
N SER A 50 36.06 -1.61 -26.70
CA SER A 50 35.87 -0.69 -27.82
C SER A 50 34.55 -1.02 -28.54
N VAL A 51 33.86 -0.01 -29.09
CA VAL A 51 32.63 -0.20 -29.89
C VAL A 51 32.81 -1.07 -31.14
N ARG A 52 34.06 -1.41 -31.50
CA ARG A 52 34.43 -2.25 -32.65
C ARG A 52 35.01 -3.61 -32.26
N THR A 53 35.26 -3.86 -30.98
CA THR A 53 35.98 -5.06 -30.53
C THR A 53 35.14 -5.89 -29.56
N LEU A 54 35.58 -7.14 -29.37
CA LEU A 54 35.06 -7.98 -28.30
C LEU A 54 35.35 -7.35 -26.93
N PRO A 55 34.50 -7.65 -25.93
CA PRO A 55 34.67 -7.12 -24.59
C PRO A 55 35.77 -7.86 -23.82
N GLN A 56 36.38 -7.15 -22.88
CA GLN A 56 37.33 -7.67 -21.92
C GLN A 56 36.72 -7.58 -20.53
N VAL A 57 36.78 -8.69 -19.79
CA VAL A 57 36.43 -8.70 -18.37
C VAL A 57 37.49 -7.92 -17.59
N ILE A 58 37.04 -7.02 -16.73
CA ILE A 58 37.88 -6.37 -15.73
C ILE A 58 37.74 -7.21 -14.45
N PRO A 59 38.78 -7.97 -14.06
CA PRO A 59 38.72 -8.73 -12.83
C PRO A 59 38.57 -7.75 -11.66
N PHE A 60 37.59 -7.99 -10.80
CA PHE A 60 37.41 -7.23 -9.57
C PHE A 60 37.09 -8.21 -8.43
N HIS A 61 37.54 -7.86 -7.23
CA HIS A 61 37.18 -8.56 -6.02
C HIS A 61 36.94 -7.51 -4.94
N ALA A 62 35.83 -7.63 -4.21
CA ALA A 62 35.48 -6.73 -3.12
C ALA A 62 35.11 -7.57 -1.90
N LYS A 63 35.72 -7.27 -0.74
CA LYS A 63 35.32 -7.87 0.52
C LYS A 63 34.15 -7.07 1.09
N VAL A 64 32.94 -7.60 0.98
CA VAL A 64 31.75 -7.02 1.62
C VAL A 64 31.59 -7.68 2.99
N SER A 65 31.67 -6.88 4.05
CA SER A 65 31.38 -7.33 5.42
C SER A 65 30.01 -6.82 5.83
N LEU A 66 29.02 -7.71 5.87
CA LEU A 66 27.70 -7.41 6.43
C LEU A 66 27.68 -7.84 7.89
N ALA A 67 27.59 -6.87 8.80
CA ALA A 67 27.24 -7.14 10.18
C ALA A 67 25.77 -7.58 10.23
N ARG A 68 25.52 -8.89 10.24
CA ARG A 68 24.17 -9.43 10.45
C ARG A 68 23.93 -9.50 11.95
N PRO A 69 23.01 -8.71 12.52
CA PRO A 69 22.65 -8.87 13.92
C PRO A 69 22.06 -10.27 14.13
N SER A 70 22.43 -10.92 15.22
CA SER A 70 21.72 -12.12 15.66
C SER A 70 20.32 -11.71 16.09
N TYR A 71 19.30 -12.41 15.59
CA TYR A 71 17.92 -12.21 16.00
C TYR A 71 17.23 -13.56 16.16
N THR A 72 16.32 -13.63 17.11
CA THR A 72 15.42 -14.78 17.25
C THR A 72 14.31 -14.62 16.22
N ALA A 73 14.18 -15.57 15.30
CA ALA A 73 13.03 -15.64 14.42
C ALA A 73 11.77 -15.81 15.27
N VAL A 74 10.77 -14.96 15.06
CA VAL A 74 9.48 -15.10 15.73
C VAL A 74 8.74 -16.22 15.03
N HIS A 75 8.47 -17.32 15.73
CA HIS A 75 7.62 -18.38 15.18
C HIS A 75 6.16 -17.93 15.29
N ARG A 76 5.50 -17.73 14.15
CA ARG A 76 4.08 -17.37 14.12
C ARG A 76 3.21 -18.61 13.98
N VAL A 77 2.12 -18.62 14.74
CA VAL A 77 1.05 -19.60 14.53
C VAL A 77 0.29 -19.16 13.29
N LEU A 78 0.26 -20.00 12.25
CA LEU A 78 -0.40 -19.69 10.98
C LEU A 78 -1.93 -19.65 11.12
N GLU A 79 -2.45 -20.49 12.00
CA GLU A 79 -3.88 -20.61 12.31
C GLU A 79 -4.06 -20.51 13.83
N PRO A 80 -4.05 -19.29 14.39
CA PRO A 80 -4.30 -19.12 15.82
C PRO A 80 -5.71 -19.65 16.16
N SER A 81 -5.88 -20.21 17.36
CA SER A 81 -7.18 -20.58 17.93
C SER A 81 -7.67 -19.56 18.97
N GLU A 82 -6.74 -18.81 19.55
CA GLU A 82 -6.98 -17.87 20.63
C GLU A 82 -7.18 -16.43 20.11
N PRO A 83 -7.87 -15.56 20.87
CA PRO A 83 -7.94 -14.14 20.58
C PRO A 83 -6.55 -13.51 20.41
N GLN A 84 -6.42 -12.67 19.39
CA GLN A 84 -5.20 -11.97 19.01
C GLN A 84 -5.36 -10.46 19.24
N ARG A 85 -4.24 -9.78 19.51
CA ARG A 85 -4.21 -8.30 19.46
C ARG A 85 -4.24 -7.85 18.00
N LEU A 86 -4.91 -6.74 17.74
CA LEU A 86 -4.92 -6.11 16.42
C LEU A 86 -3.51 -5.61 16.05
N ALA A 87 -3.09 -5.86 14.81
CA ALA A 87 -1.88 -5.27 14.24
C ALA A 87 -2.12 -4.52 12.92
N GLY A 88 -3.15 -4.88 12.16
CA GLY A 88 -3.52 -4.28 10.88
C GLY A 88 -4.35 -3.02 11.01
N ILE A 89 -3.74 -1.92 11.44
CA ILE A 89 -4.35 -0.58 11.41
C ILE A 89 -3.94 0.12 10.11
N VAL A 90 -4.89 0.63 9.33
CA VAL A 90 -4.63 1.23 8.01
C VAL A 90 -5.12 2.67 7.97
N SER A 91 -4.31 3.53 7.33
CA SER A 91 -4.63 4.94 7.02
C SER A 91 -5.24 5.73 8.18
N PRO A 92 -4.63 5.75 9.39
CA PRO A 92 -5.18 6.48 10.52
C PRO A 92 -5.27 7.99 10.22
N ALA A 93 -6.39 8.61 10.58
CA ALA A 93 -6.64 10.04 10.40
C ALA A 93 -7.15 10.65 11.71
N VAL A 94 -6.41 11.62 12.25
CA VAL A 94 -6.84 12.38 13.43
C VAL A 94 -7.88 13.41 13.03
N SER A 95 -8.91 13.63 13.85
CA SER A 95 -9.90 14.67 13.62
C SER A 95 -9.28 16.06 13.79
N PRO A 96 -9.78 17.09 13.09
CA PRO A 96 -9.29 18.47 13.23
C PRO A 96 -9.34 19.00 14.67
N ASP A 97 -10.38 18.68 15.44
CA ASP A 97 -10.46 19.01 16.87
C ASP A 97 -9.40 18.29 17.74
N GLY A 98 -8.67 17.33 17.17
CA GLY A 98 -7.61 16.57 17.82
C GLY A 98 -8.10 15.54 18.84
N THR A 99 -9.41 15.27 18.92
CA THR A 99 -10.02 14.43 19.95
C THR A 99 -10.26 12.98 19.51
N LYS A 100 -10.29 12.70 18.20
CA LYS A 100 -10.61 11.37 17.66
C LYS A 100 -9.58 10.92 16.63
N VAL A 101 -9.51 9.61 16.42
CA VAL A 101 -8.78 9.00 15.31
C VAL A 101 -9.71 8.04 14.59
N ALA A 102 -9.81 8.18 13.26
CA ALA A 102 -10.45 7.22 12.37
C ALA A 102 -9.39 6.30 11.77
N PHE A 103 -9.69 5.02 11.55
CA PHE A 103 -8.77 4.08 10.89
C PHE A 103 -9.54 2.88 10.35
N ALA A 104 -9.00 2.22 9.32
CA ALA A 104 -9.51 0.95 8.84
C ALA A 104 -8.81 -0.21 9.57
N ALA A 105 -9.58 -1.22 9.99
CA ALA A 105 -9.08 -2.42 10.65
C ALA A 105 -10.15 -3.53 10.63
N LEU A 106 -9.71 -4.79 10.56
CA LEU A 106 -10.59 -5.97 10.65
C LEU A 106 -11.76 -5.99 9.67
N GLY A 107 -11.58 -5.41 8.48
CA GLY A 107 -12.62 -5.34 7.46
C GLY A 107 -13.48 -4.10 7.51
N ASP A 108 -13.32 -3.21 8.50
CA ASP A 108 -14.26 -2.10 8.70
C ASP A 108 -13.56 -0.78 9.07
N LEU A 109 -14.31 0.30 8.99
CA LEU A 109 -13.93 1.61 9.47
C LEU A 109 -14.25 1.76 10.96
N TRP A 110 -13.27 2.23 11.73
CA TRP A 110 -13.38 2.48 13.17
C TRP A 110 -13.09 3.94 13.48
N VAL A 111 -13.73 4.45 14.54
CA VAL A 111 -13.44 5.75 15.14
C VAL A 111 -13.21 5.56 16.63
N MET A 112 -12.19 6.22 17.17
CA MET A 112 -11.86 6.16 18.58
C MET A 112 -11.67 7.57 19.12
N ALA A 113 -12.41 7.95 20.16
CA ALA A 113 -12.03 9.09 20.98
C ALA A 113 -10.71 8.76 21.69
N ILE A 114 -9.71 9.64 21.60
CA ILE A 114 -8.37 9.34 22.11
C ILE A 114 -8.43 9.11 23.62
N GLY A 115 -8.11 7.88 24.04
CA GLY A 115 -8.19 7.44 25.44
C GLY A 115 -9.41 6.58 25.77
N GLU A 116 -10.32 6.36 24.81
CA GLU A 116 -11.49 5.50 24.95
C GLU A 116 -11.40 4.26 24.03
N HIS A 117 -12.40 3.38 24.09
CA HIS A 117 -12.49 2.21 23.22
C HIS A 117 -12.92 2.60 21.79
N PRO A 118 -12.35 1.97 20.74
CA PRO A 118 -12.81 2.16 19.37
C PRO A 118 -14.26 1.74 19.17
N ILE A 119 -15.02 2.56 18.45
CA ILE A 119 -16.35 2.25 17.95
C ILE A 119 -16.29 1.97 16.45
N ARG A 120 -17.04 0.97 16.02
CA ARG A 120 -17.14 0.60 14.62
C ARG A 120 -18.14 1.52 13.90
N VAL A 121 -17.79 1.95 12.69
CA VAL A 121 -18.57 2.85 11.83
C VAL A 121 -19.27 2.12 10.68
N THR A 122 -18.60 1.13 10.07
CA THR A 122 -19.15 0.24 9.04
C THR A 122 -19.27 -1.18 9.59
N ASP A 123 -20.23 -1.98 9.12
CA ASP A 123 -20.40 -3.38 9.55
C ASP A 123 -20.92 -4.21 8.37
N ASP A 124 -20.05 -4.38 7.37
CA ASP A 124 -20.37 -5.03 6.11
C ASP A 124 -19.10 -5.68 5.51
N PRO A 125 -19.21 -6.59 4.51
CA PRO A 125 -18.06 -7.34 4.02
C PRO A 125 -17.16 -6.57 3.04
N PHE A 126 -17.51 -5.31 2.77
CA PHE A 126 -16.86 -4.46 1.78
C PHE A 126 -15.57 -3.85 2.34
N ILE A 127 -14.77 -3.25 1.48
CA ILE A 127 -13.51 -2.61 1.86
C ILE A 127 -13.76 -1.12 2.10
N GLU A 128 -13.28 -0.59 3.23
CA GLU A 128 -13.17 0.86 3.45
C GLU A 128 -11.72 1.34 3.38
N LEU A 129 -11.49 2.39 2.59
CA LEU A 129 -10.18 3.02 2.42
C LEU A 129 -10.19 4.53 2.72
N ASP A 130 -8.99 5.04 3.05
CA ASP A 130 -8.64 6.45 3.09
C ASP A 130 -9.61 7.38 3.85
N PRO A 131 -9.90 7.09 5.14
CA PRO A 131 -10.80 7.93 5.92
C PRO A 131 -10.26 9.35 6.08
N ALA A 132 -11.09 10.35 5.80
CA ALA A 132 -10.75 11.77 5.83
C ALA A 132 -11.84 12.58 6.55
N TRP A 133 -11.46 13.25 7.64
CA TRP A 133 -12.36 14.08 8.43
C TRP A 133 -12.69 15.39 7.71
N SER A 134 -13.95 15.82 7.81
CA SER A 134 -14.33 17.20 7.49
C SER A 134 -13.69 18.17 8.50
N PRO A 135 -13.44 19.44 8.12
CA PRO A 135 -12.84 20.45 9.01
C PRO A 135 -13.61 20.67 10.31
N ASP A 136 -14.93 20.48 10.28
CA ASP A 136 -15.80 20.58 11.46
C ASP A 136 -15.71 19.37 12.42
N SER A 137 -14.99 18.30 12.06
CA SER A 137 -14.86 17.04 12.82
C SER A 137 -16.15 16.22 12.97
N PHE A 138 -17.21 16.51 12.20
CA PHE A 138 -18.51 15.82 12.29
C PHE A 138 -18.83 14.89 11.12
N LYS A 139 -18.07 14.95 10.04
CA LYS A 139 -18.23 14.06 8.90
C LYS A 139 -16.93 13.34 8.60
N LEU A 140 -17.06 12.13 8.07
CA LEU A 140 -15.94 11.30 7.65
C LEU A 140 -16.20 10.83 6.23
N ALA A 141 -15.36 11.28 5.29
CA ALA A 141 -15.33 10.78 3.94
C ALA A 141 -14.44 9.53 3.87
N PHE A 142 -14.81 8.55 3.05
CA PHE A 142 -14.05 7.32 2.84
C PHE A 142 -14.43 6.70 1.49
N ALA A 143 -13.58 5.82 0.98
CA ALA A 143 -13.88 5.05 -0.23
C ALA A 143 -14.43 3.68 0.16
N SER A 144 -15.46 3.18 -0.52
CA SER A 144 -15.99 1.82 -0.30
C SER A 144 -16.58 1.20 -1.57
N ASP A 145 -16.35 -0.10 -1.74
CA ASP A 145 -16.81 -0.93 -2.86
C ASP A 145 -18.18 -1.57 -2.68
N ARG A 146 -18.95 -1.15 -1.67
CA ARG A 146 -20.30 -1.67 -1.39
C ARG A 146 -21.33 -1.59 -2.53
N LYS A 147 -21.03 -0.90 -3.62
CA LYS A 147 -21.81 -0.84 -4.86
C LYS A 147 -21.19 -1.60 -6.04
N GLY A 148 -20.12 -2.37 -5.80
CA GLY A 148 -19.35 -3.10 -6.80
C GLY A 148 -18.17 -2.34 -7.39
N ASN A 149 -17.97 -1.08 -7.02
CA ASN A 149 -16.80 -0.26 -7.36
C ASN A 149 -16.43 0.62 -6.17
N MET A 150 -15.13 0.92 -6.00
CA MET A 150 -14.65 1.85 -4.96
C MET A 150 -15.21 3.25 -5.23
N ASP A 151 -16.27 3.61 -4.52
CA ASP A 151 -16.97 4.89 -4.64
C ASP A 151 -16.73 5.78 -3.41
N LEU A 152 -17.03 7.07 -3.52
CA LEU A 152 -16.91 8.03 -2.41
C LEU A 152 -18.16 8.00 -1.51
N TRP A 153 -17.94 7.86 -0.21
CA TRP A 153 -18.98 7.86 0.83
C TRP A 153 -18.68 8.91 1.89
N VAL A 154 -19.75 9.44 2.49
CA VAL A 154 -19.64 10.30 3.67
C VAL A 154 -20.55 9.78 4.78
N HIS A 155 -19.95 9.56 5.95
CA HIS A 155 -20.66 9.32 7.20
C HIS A 155 -20.81 10.63 7.97
N ASP A 156 -22.04 11.02 8.30
CA ASP A 156 -22.32 12.16 9.17
C ASP A 156 -22.65 11.67 10.58
N PHE A 157 -21.80 12.00 11.56
CA PHE A 157 -21.95 11.54 12.95
C PHE A 157 -23.11 12.23 13.69
N ARG A 158 -23.61 13.37 13.21
CA ARG A 158 -24.78 14.05 13.79
C ARG A 158 -26.06 13.37 13.32
N ALA A 159 -26.14 13.03 12.05
CA ALA A 159 -27.29 12.32 11.47
C ALA A 159 -27.25 10.80 11.73
N ARG A 160 -26.08 10.23 12.04
CA ARG A 160 -25.81 8.78 12.13
C ARG A 160 -26.16 8.02 10.85
N ILE A 161 -25.93 8.66 9.69
CA ILE A 161 -26.23 8.10 8.37
C ILE A 161 -24.95 8.16 7.51
N ALA A 162 -24.67 7.09 6.78
CA ALA A 162 -23.72 7.09 5.68
C ALA A 162 -24.48 7.19 4.36
N VAL A 163 -24.16 8.20 3.54
CA VAL A 163 -24.74 8.36 2.20
C VAL A 163 -23.64 8.26 1.14
N PRO A 164 -23.91 7.61 0.00
CA PRO A 164 -23.02 7.69 -1.15
C PRO A 164 -23.07 9.11 -1.70
N ILE A 165 -21.93 9.66 -2.10
CA ILE A 165 -21.92 10.90 -2.88
C ILE A 165 -22.09 10.52 -4.35
N ARG A 166 -23.04 11.16 -5.03
CA ARG A 166 -23.27 10.94 -6.47
C ARG A 166 -22.06 11.44 -7.25
N GLN A 167 -21.36 10.52 -7.88
CA GLN A 167 -20.38 10.79 -8.93
C GLN A 167 -21.15 10.70 -10.24
N GLU A 168 -21.38 11.82 -10.93
CA GLU A 168 -22.35 11.82 -12.02
C GLU A 168 -21.90 11.01 -13.24
N GLU A 169 -20.59 10.74 -13.41
CA GLU A 169 -20.05 10.11 -14.63
C GLU A 169 -18.78 9.22 -14.46
N ASP A 170 -18.29 8.97 -13.24
CA ASP A 170 -16.99 8.31 -13.03
C ASP A 170 -17.10 6.79 -12.75
N THR A 171 -16.37 5.98 -13.52
CA THR A 171 -16.31 4.51 -13.35
C THR A 171 -14.98 3.99 -12.79
N GLY A 172 -14.04 4.89 -12.47
CA GLY A 172 -12.75 4.50 -11.90
C GLY A 172 -12.82 4.25 -10.39
N ARG A 173 -11.73 3.74 -9.83
CA ARG A 173 -11.64 3.42 -8.39
C ARG A 173 -11.24 4.65 -7.59
N VAL A 174 -12.08 5.04 -6.63
CA VAL A 174 -11.78 6.14 -5.71
C VAL A 174 -10.70 5.75 -4.71
N SER A 175 -9.76 6.66 -4.48
CA SER A 175 -8.77 6.59 -3.41
C SER A 175 -8.28 8.00 -3.04
N GLY A 176 -7.38 8.12 -2.07
CA GLY A 176 -6.65 9.34 -1.79
C GLY A 176 -7.54 10.52 -1.42
N ILE A 177 -8.55 10.32 -0.57
CA ILE A 177 -9.57 11.32 -0.26
C ILE A 177 -9.04 12.38 0.73
N ALA A 178 -9.41 13.65 0.51
CA ALA A 178 -9.17 14.75 1.43
C ALA A 178 -10.24 15.86 1.33
N TRP A 179 -10.57 16.48 2.46
CA TRP A 179 -11.46 17.65 2.52
C TRP A 179 -10.70 18.95 2.32
N SER A 180 -11.30 19.92 1.61
CA SER A 180 -10.78 21.28 1.57
C SER A 180 -10.81 21.92 2.98
N PRO A 181 -9.87 22.82 3.31
CA PRO A 181 -9.80 23.46 4.63
C PRO A 181 -11.09 24.19 5.04
N ASP A 182 -11.79 24.78 4.08
CA ASP A 182 -13.08 25.44 4.28
C ASP A 182 -14.28 24.47 4.39
N GLY A 183 -14.08 23.19 4.09
CA GLY A 183 -15.10 22.14 4.14
C GLY A 183 -16.10 22.14 2.98
N THR A 184 -15.92 23.02 2.00
CA THR A 184 -16.86 23.17 0.87
C THR A 184 -16.69 22.12 -0.22
N GLN A 185 -15.54 21.41 -0.24
CA GLN A 185 -15.18 20.48 -1.29
C GLN A 185 -14.53 19.21 -0.74
N ILE A 186 -14.69 18.12 -1.48
CA ILE A 186 -13.97 16.86 -1.27
C ILE A 186 -13.16 16.57 -2.52
N GLY A 187 -11.85 16.44 -2.33
CA GLY A 187 -10.92 15.97 -3.34
C GLY A 187 -10.74 14.46 -3.25
N TYR A 188 -10.59 13.80 -4.40
CA TYR A 188 -10.30 12.37 -4.47
C TYR A 188 -9.53 12.00 -5.73
N LEU A 189 -8.84 10.86 -5.70
CA LEU A 189 -8.14 10.29 -6.83
C LEU A 189 -9.00 9.25 -7.52
N LEU A 190 -8.97 9.23 -8.85
CA LEU A 190 -9.61 8.22 -9.67
C LEU A 190 -8.55 7.34 -10.33
N ASP A 191 -8.56 6.03 -10.03
CA ASP A 191 -7.55 5.04 -10.43
C ASP A 191 -6.10 5.51 -10.18
N ARG A 192 -5.90 6.39 -9.18
CA ARG A 192 -4.63 7.09 -8.88
C ARG A 192 -4.00 7.85 -10.06
N THR A 193 -4.77 8.14 -11.10
CA THR A 193 -4.35 8.83 -12.33
C THR A 193 -5.11 10.12 -12.62
N GLY A 194 -6.31 10.26 -12.08
CA GLY A 194 -7.12 11.47 -12.16
C GLY A 194 -7.23 12.18 -10.81
N VAL A 195 -7.06 13.50 -10.81
CA VAL A 195 -7.41 14.34 -9.64
C VAL A 195 -8.83 14.83 -9.86
N MET A 196 -9.65 14.68 -8.84
CA MET A 196 -11.06 15.07 -8.85
C MET A 196 -11.36 15.97 -7.65
N SER A 197 -12.31 16.87 -7.82
CA SER A 197 -12.97 17.58 -6.73
C SER A 197 -14.48 17.66 -7.00
N LEU A 198 -15.25 17.64 -5.92
CA LEU A 198 -16.70 17.89 -5.97
C LEU A 198 -17.14 18.71 -4.75
N PRO A 199 -18.28 19.43 -4.82
CA PRO A 199 -18.84 20.10 -3.67
C PRO A 199 -19.19 19.08 -2.56
N ALA A 200 -18.88 19.43 -1.32
CA ALA A 200 -19.32 18.63 -0.18
C ALA A 200 -20.86 18.62 -0.06
N PRO A 201 -21.46 17.60 0.59
CA PRO A 201 -22.92 17.52 0.72
C PRO A 201 -23.53 18.78 1.35
N GLY A 202 -24.36 19.49 0.59
CA GLY A 202 -25.03 20.72 1.02
C GLY A 202 -24.21 22.00 0.87
N GLU A 203 -23.00 21.91 0.32
CA GLU A 203 -22.09 23.05 0.15
C GLU A 203 -21.97 23.46 -1.32
N LEU A 204 -21.50 24.70 -1.54
CA LEU A 204 -21.09 25.19 -2.85
C LEU A 204 -19.57 25.22 -2.90
N ALA A 205 -18.97 24.60 -3.91
CA ALA A 205 -17.53 24.54 -4.08
C ALA A 205 -16.92 25.95 -4.18
N SER A 206 -15.85 26.20 -3.42
CA SER A 206 -15.09 27.46 -3.50
C SER A 206 -14.33 27.65 -4.81
N CYS A 207 -13.96 26.56 -5.50
CA CYS A 207 -13.22 26.62 -6.77
C CYS A 207 -14.16 26.44 -7.96
N HIS A 208 -13.88 27.15 -9.05
CA HIS A 208 -14.79 27.23 -10.19
C HIS A 208 -14.75 26.01 -11.13
N HIS A 209 -13.80 25.09 -10.95
CA HIS A 209 -13.56 23.95 -11.84
C HIS A 209 -13.60 22.62 -11.09
N THR A 210 -14.79 22.01 -10.98
CA THR A 210 -14.96 20.63 -10.51
C THR A 210 -14.90 19.70 -11.72
N HIS A 211 -13.71 19.24 -12.10
CA HIS A 211 -13.55 18.38 -13.28
C HIS A 211 -12.44 17.33 -13.10
N ARG A 212 -12.53 16.28 -13.92
CA ARG A 212 -11.53 15.23 -14.03
C ARG A 212 -10.28 15.74 -14.72
N VAL A 213 -9.16 15.73 -14.01
CA VAL A 213 -7.86 16.09 -14.60
C VAL A 213 -7.01 14.84 -14.67
N ILE A 214 -6.95 14.26 -15.87
CA ILE A 214 -6.06 13.14 -16.18
C ILE A 214 -4.75 13.74 -16.68
N SER A 215 -3.66 13.50 -15.95
CA SER A 215 -2.34 13.85 -16.49
C SER A 215 -1.97 12.86 -17.59
N HIS A 216 -2.06 13.29 -18.85
CA HIS A 216 -1.50 12.55 -19.98
C HIS A 216 0.05 12.58 -20.03
N GLY A 217 0.72 13.14 -19.01
CA GLY A 217 2.16 13.39 -19.01
C GLY A 217 2.92 13.05 -17.72
N SER A 218 2.27 12.53 -16.67
CA SER A 218 2.98 12.12 -15.45
C SER A 218 3.68 10.77 -15.66
N PRO A 219 5.01 10.62 -15.45
CA PRO A 219 5.76 9.42 -15.82
C PRO A 219 5.44 8.13 -15.01
N SER A 220 4.42 8.12 -14.16
CA SER A 220 4.13 6.98 -13.28
C SER A 220 2.66 6.67 -12.99
N ASN A 221 1.69 7.51 -13.36
CA ASN A 221 0.25 7.20 -13.21
C ASN A 221 -0.19 6.68 -11.83
N ASP A 222 0.58 6.94 -10.76
CA ASP A 222 0.33 6.41 -9.42
C ASP A 222 0.71 7.47 -8.39
N TRP A 223 -0.27 8.33 -8.09
CA TRP A 223 -0.14 9.41 -7.14
C TRP A 223 -0.44 8.96 -5.71
N GLY A 224 0.31 9.53 -4.77
CA GLY A 224 0.07 9.37 -3.34
C GLY A 224 -1.16 10.12 -2.86
N ARG A 225 -1.57 9.80 -1.64
CA ARG A 225 -2.73 10.42 -1.00
C ARG A 225 -2.64 11.94 -1.06
N MET A 226 -3.73 12.58 -1.45
CA MET A 226 -3.75 14.03 -1.61
C MET A 226 -3.91 14.76 -0.26
N THR A 227 -3.52 16.02 -0.26
CA THR A 227 -3.71 16.95 0.86
C THR A 227 -3.99 18.34 0.28
N TRP A 228 -4.83 19.13 0.94
CA TRP A 228 -5.21 20.45 0.44
C TRP A 228 -4.28 21.55 0.94
N GLY A 229 -3.98 22.49 0.06
CA GLY A 229 -3.36 23.76 0.40
C GLY A 229 -4.37 24.75 1.01
N PRO A 230 -3.87 25.86 1.57
CA PRO A 230 -4.69 26.82 2.32
C PRO A 230 -5.64 27.67 1.44
N ASP A 231 -5.49 27.63 0.13
CA ASP A 231 -6.30 28.38 -0.84
C ASP A 231 -7.63 27.68 -1.19
N ASN A 232 -7.87 26.48 -0.65
CA ASN A 232 -9.01 25.60 -0.97
C ASN A 232 -9.09 25.17 -2.44
N CYS A 233 -8.10 25.50 -3.28
CA CYS A 233 -8.09 25.25 -4.74
C CYS A 233 -6.81 24.59 -5.25
N THR A 234 -5.85 24.36 -4.37
CA THR A 234 -4.62 23.63 -4.66
C THR A 234 -4.52 22.38 -3.80
N VAL A 235 -4.12 21.26 -4.40
CA VAL A 235 -3.80 20.02 -3.70
C VAL A 235 -2.35 19.62 -3.94
N ALA A 236 -1.71 19.03 -2.93
CA ALA A 236 -0.41 18.38 -3.05
C ALA A 236 -0.55 16.86 -3.01
N MET A 237 0.28 16.17 -3.79
CA MET A 237 0.36 14.71 -3.86
C MET A 237 1.80 14.25 -4.02
N GLY A 238 2.11 13.02 -3.63
CA GLY A 238 3.40 12.40 -3.94
C GLY A 238 3.39 11.83 -5.36
N ALA A 239 4.39 12.14 -6.17
CA ALA A 239 4.52 11.62 -7.54
C ALA A 239 5.98 11.25 -7.88
N LEU A 240 6.18 10.31 -8.80
CA LEU A 240 7.53 9.89 -9.20
C LEU A 240 8.05 10.84 -10.29
N PHE A 241 9.11 11.56 -9.95
CA PHE A 241 9.86 12.39 -10.90
C PHE A 241 11.00 11.59 -11.47
N ARG A 242 10.79 11.03 -12.68
CA ARG A 242 11.82 10.29 -13.40
C ARG A 242 12.87 11.25 -13.99
N GLY A 243 14.14 10.97 -13.74
CA GLY A 243 15.20 11.58 -14.53
C GLY A 243 15.26 10.97 -15.94
N ALA A 244 16.07 11.57 -16.83
CA ALA A 244 16.28 11.11 -18.21
C ALA A 244 16.83 9.66 -18.35
N ARG A 245 16.97 8.89 -17.26
CA ARG A 245 17.66 7.59 -17.15
C ARG A 245 16.87 6.52 -16.38
N GLY A 246 15.54 6.66 -16.28
CA GLY A 246 14.63 5.58 -15.83
C GLY A 246 14.33 5.56 -14.33
N SER A 247 15.30 5.79 -13.44
CA SER A 247 15.06 5.97 -12.01
C SER A 247 14.66 7.40 -11.66
N GLY A 248 13.83 7.55 -10.62
CA GLY A 248 13.28 8.82 -10.18
C GLY A 248 13.26 8.99 -8.67
N LEU A 249 12.93 10.20 -8.22
CA LEU A 249 12.63 10.49 -6.82
C LEU A 249 11.13 10.69 -6.68
N ASN A 250 10.53 10.17 -5.61
CA ASN A 250 9.19 10.62 -5.25
C ASN A 250 9.31 12.07 -4.76
N GLN A 251 8.55 13.01 -5.29
CA GLN A 251 8.49 14.39 -4.81
C GLN A 251 7.04 14.84 -4.72
N ALA A 252 6.83 16.04 -4.16
CA ALA A 252 5.53 16.66 -4.21
C ALA A 252 5.22 17.19 -5.62
N VAL A 253 4.00 16.93 -6.06
CA VAL A 253 3.39 17.65 -7.18
C VAL A 253 2.18 18.39 -6.65
N LEU A 254 2.06 19.66 -7.01
CA LEU A 254 0.89 20.47 -6.71
C LEU A 254 0.02 20.57 -7.95
N TYR A 255 -1.29 20.53 -7.74
CA TYR A 255 -2.28 20.76 -8.77
C TYR A 255 -3.25 21.84 -8.30
N SER A 256 -3.45 22.86 -9.13
CA SER A 256 -4.37 23.98 -8.88
C SER A 256 -5.59 23.86 -9.78
N PHE A 257 -6.77 23.67 -9.18
CA PHE A 257 -8.05 23.52 -9.90
C PHE A 257 -8.44 24.79 -10.67
N ASP A 258 -8.24 25.98 -10.09
CA ASP A 258 -8.61 27.23 -10.75
C ASP A 258 -7.70 27.61 -11.93
N ARG A 259 -6.44 27.18 -11.89
CA ARG A 259 -5.46 27.47 -12.95
C ARG A 259 -5.29 26.33 -13.95
N ASP A 260 -5.89 25.18 -13.66
CA ASP A 260 -5.64 23.90 -14.32
C ASP A 260 -4.14 23.64 -14.58
N LEU A 261 -3.35 23.76 -13.50
CA LEU A 261 -1.90 23.78 -13.60
C LEU A 261 -1.25 22.82 -12.60
N PHE A 262 -0.41 21.93 -13.12
CA PHE A 262 0.54 21.16 -12.32
C PHE A 262 1.83 21.96 -12.12
N SER A 263 2.27 22.05 -10.87
CA SER A 263 3.56 22.64 -10.49
C SER A 263 4.38 21.61 -9.72
N PRO A 264 5.57 21.22 -10.21
CA PRO A 264 6.45 20.38 -9.44
C PRO A 264 7.02 21.17 -8.26
N ASP A 265 7.12 20.53 -7.10
CA ASP A 265 7.83 21.14 -5.98
C ASP A 265 8.85 20.17 -5.36
N LEU A 266 10.02 20.72 -5.07
CA LEU A 266 11.16 19.99 -4.52
C LEU A 266 11.21 20.24 -3.01
N LEU A 267 10.28 19.62 -2.29
CA LEU A 267 10.25 19.69 -0.82
C LEU A 267 11.51 19.10 -0.17
N PHE A 268 12.14 18.12 -0.84
CA PHE A 268 13.33 17.46 -0.31
C PHE A 268 14.39 17.26 -1.41
N PRO A 269 15.21 18.28 -1.70
CA PRO A 269 16.17 18.23 -2.79
C PRO A 269 17.13 17.03 -2.70
N GLY A 270 17.12 16.16 -3.72
CA GLY A 270 17.99 14.99 -3.79
C GLY A 270 17.49 13.75 -3.04
N HIS A 271 16.35 13.83 -2.35
CA HIS A 271 15.75 12.76 -1.55
C HIS A 271 14.31 12.52 -1.97
N SER A 272 13.77 11.32 -1.73
CA SER A 272 12.35 11.08 -1.99
C SER A 272 11.46 11.63 -0.87
N VAL A 273 10.24 12.05 -1.20
CA VAL A 273 9.18 12.48 -0.30
C VAL A 273 8.10 11.40 -0.32
N GLY A 274 8.03 10.59 0.73
CA GLY A 274 7.04 9.51 0.82
C GLY A 274 7.25 8.35 -0.16
N ASP A 275 6.30 7.41 -0.11
CA ASP A 275 6.22 6.18 -0.90
C ASP A 275 5.07 6.21 -1.93
N ARG A 276 4.53 7.40 -2.23
CA ARG A 276 3.33 7.60 -3.07
C ARG A 276 2.12 6.81 -2.57
N ARG A 277 2.03 6.59 -1.25
CA ARG A 277 0.85 6.06 -0.55
C ARG A 277 0.47 7.00 0.59
N ASN A 278 0.56 6.53 1.83
CA ASN A 278 0.18 7.26 3.04
C ASN A 278 1.34 8.04 3.66
N SER A 279 2.57 7.90 3.15
CA SER A 279 3.75 8.57 3.72
C SER A 279 3.83 10.08 3.46
N GLY A 280 2.80 10.70 2.87
CA GLY A 280 2.76 12.11 2.52
C GLY A 280 3.27 12.43 1.10
N PRO A 281 3.38 13.73 0.75
CA PRO A 281 3.30 14.90 1.63
C PRO A 281 1.90 15.14 2.23
N VAL A 282 1.85 15.73 3.42
CA VAL A 282 0.61 16.09 4.14
C VAL A 282 0.73 17.54 4.61
N TRP A 283 -0.10 18.43 4.07
CA TRP A 283 -0.13 19.85 4.40
C TRP A 283 -0.72 20.05 5.79
N ALA A 284 -0.10 20.94 6.57
CA ALA A 284 -0.65 21.40 7.82
C ALA A 284 -1.90 22.27 7.58
N PRO A 285 -2.91 22.21 8.44
CA PRO A 285 -4.14 23.01 8.32
C PRO A 285 -3.91 24.53 8.25
N ASP A 286 -2.81 25.04 8.81
CA ASP A 286 -2.44 26.47 8.73
C ASP A 286 -1.84 26.87 7.38
N GLY A 287 -1.52 25.90 6.52
CA GLY A 287 -0.91 26.13 5.22
C GLY A 287 0.60 26.40 5.25
N LEU A 288 1.25 26.43 6.41
CA LEU A 288 2.63 26.93 6.56
C LEU A 288 3.68 25.83 6.64
N LYS A 289 3.26 24.56 6.72
CA LYS A 289 4.17 23.41 6.84
C LYS A 289 3.62 22.22 6.07
N MET A 290 4.50 21.32 5.63
CA MET A 290 4.15 19.97 5.21
C MET A 290 4.91 18.94 6.02
N ALA A 291 4.30 17.77 6.22
CA ALA A 291 4.93 16.61 6.82
C ALA A 291 5.03 15.46 5.81
N PHE A 292 6.08 14.66 5.91
CA PHE A 292 6.26 13.47 5.09
C PHE A 292 7.19 12.46 5.78
N VAL A 293 7.02 11.19 5.44
CA VAL A 293 7.91 10.13 5.87
C VAL A 293 8.92 9.84 4.77
N SER A 294 10.20 9.82 5.13
CA SER A 294 11.27 9.43 4.22
C SER A 294 12.44 8.86 5.01
N GLU A 295 13.09 7.83 4.46
CA GLU A 295 14.29 7.22 5.03
C GLU A 295 14.09 6.66 6.45
N GLY A 296 12.86 6.24 6.77
CA GLY A 296 12.48 5.71 8.09
C GLY A 296 12.26 6.79 9.16
N LYS A 297 12.08 8.05 8.76
CA LYS A 297 11.88 9.20 9.66
C LYS A 297 10.68 10.03 9.23
N LEU A 298 10.10 10.74 10.18
CA LEU A 298 9.06 11.73 9.95
C LEU A 298 9.71 13.11 9.91
N TRP A 299 9.49 13.80 8.81
CA TRP A 299 10.03 15.13 8.53
C TRP A 299 8.90 16.15 8.51
N VAL A 300 9.22 17.37 8.93
CA VAL A 300 8.39 18.56 8.74
C VAL A 300 9.21 19.61 8.01
N VAL A 301 8.64 20.22 6.98
CA VAL A 301 9.26 21.29 6.19
C VAL A 301 8.35 22.52 6.20
N PRO A 302 8.88 23.73 6.52
CA PRO A 302 8.15 24.97 6.33
C PRO A 302 7.91 25.25 4.84
N VAL A 303 6.70 25.70 4.50
CA VAL A 303 6.31 26.04 3.13
C VAL A 303 5.62 27.40 3.06
N ASP A 304 5.67 28.05 1.90
CA ASP A 304 4.81 29.21 1.63
C ASP A 304 3.38 28.77 1.24
N ALA A 305 2.49 29.74 1.04
CA ALA A 305 1.10 29.47 0.63
C ALA A 305 0.99 28.75 -0.72
N GLY A 306 2.02 28.84 -1.58
CA GLY A 306 2.12 28.11 -2.84
C GLY A 306 2.73 26.72 -2.69
N GLY A 307 3.03 26.29 -1.45
CA GLY A 307 3.59 24.99 -1.10
C GLY A 307 5.10 24.88 -1.22
N LYS A 308 5.78 25.92 -1.70
CA LYS A 308 7.22 25.90 -1.90
C LYS A 308 7.95 25.88 -0.56
N ALA A 309 8.92 24.99 -0.42
CA ALA A 309 9.77 24.95 0.76
C ALA A 309 10.48 26.30 1.03
N THR A 310 10.33 26.82 2.25
CA THR A 310 10.93 28.09 2.70
C THR A 310 12.16 27.89 3.59
N ASP A 311 12.35 26.67 4.12
CA ASP A 311 13.51 26.26 4.90
C ASP A 311 13.79 24.75 4.71
N ALA A 312 14.87 24.24 5.29
CA ALA A 312 15.23 22.83 5.25
C ALA A 312 14.25 21.95 6.06
N PRO A 313 13.95 20.73 5.61
CA PRO A 313 13.14 19.78 6.36
C PRO A 313 13.84 19.35 7.65
N ARG A 314 13.07 19.18 8.73
CA ARG A 314 13.55 18.77 10.05
C ARG A 314 12.92 17.45 10.49
N VAL A 315 13.74 16.56 11.05
CA VAL A 315 13.27 15.31 11.66
C VAL A 315 12.51 15.60 12.95
N ILE A 316 11.34 14.98 13.11
CA ILE A 316 10.52 15.07 14.33
C ILE A 316 10.28 13.71 15.00
N ALA A 317 10.44 12.60 14.28
CA ALA A 317 10.37 11.25 14.81
C ALA A 317 11.24 10.26 14.02
N GLU A 318 11.80 9.25 14.70
CA GLU A 318 12.73 8.24 14.14
C GLU A 318 12.34 6.80 14.49
N ASP A 319 11.14 6.59 15.03
CA ASP A 319 10.60 5.31 15.49
C ASP A 319 9.82 4.57 14.38
N PHE A 320 10.34 4.65 13.14
CA PHE A 320 9.72 4.10 11.92
C PHE A 320 8.28 4.60 11.69
N PRO A 321 8.10 5.92 11.59
CA PRO A 321 6.79 6.52 11.40
C PRO A 321 6.21 6.18 10.02
N ASP A 322 4.89 6.13 9.94
CA ASP A 322 4.11 5.96 8.72
C ASP A 322 2.78 6.73 8.85
N ALA A 323 2.11 6.99 7.72
CA ALA A 323 0.78 7.61 7.70
C ALA A 323 0.59 8.84 8.63
N PRO A 324 1.40 9.92 8.48
CA PRO A 324 1.23 11.12 9.30
C PRO A 324 -0.11 11.82 9.01
N SER A 325 -0.73 12.36 10.06
CA SER A 325 -2.00 13.07 10.01
C SER A 325 -1.97 14.25 10.98
N TRP A 326 -2.27 15.45 10.49
CA TRP A 326 -2.22 16.69 11.28
C TRP A 326 -3.47 16.87 12.16
N GLN A 327 -3.26 17.35 13.39
CA GLN A 327 -4.35 17.98 14.16
C GLN A 327 -4.65 19.38 13.59
N GLY A 328 -5.89 19.84 13.75
CA GLY A 328 -6.39 21.11 13.20
C GLY A 328 -5.65 22.36 13.71
N ASP A 329 -4.95 22.25 14.84
CA ASP A 329 -4.15 23.33 15.42
C ASP A 329 -2.76 23.49 14.77
N SER A 330 -2.38 22.60 13.84
CA SER A 330 -1.07 22.57 13.17
C SER A 330 0.12 22.44 14.13
N ARG A 331 -0.11 22.03 15.38
CA ARG A 331 0.94 21.88 16.41
C ARG A 331 1.34 20.45 16.65
N ARG A 332 0.52 19.48 16.24
CA ARG A 332 0.75 18.06 16.50
C ARG A 332 0.37 17.20 15.32
N LEU A 333 1.05 16.07 15.20
CA LEU A 333 0.72 15.00 14.27
C LEU A 333 0.42 13.72 15.03
N VAL A 334 -0.54 12.96 14.52
CA VAL A 334 -0.69 11.54 14.79
C VAL A 334 -0.03 10.77 13.65
N TYR A 335 0.67 9.70 13.98
CA TYR A 335 1.33 8.84 13.01
C TYR A 335 1.33 7.39 13.51
N MET A 336 1.55 6.46 12.59
CA MET A 336 1.61 5.04 12.88
C MET A 336 3.07 4.58 13.02
N THR A 337 3.29 3.58 13.87
CA THR A 337 4.56 2.85 13.99
C THR A 337 4.27 1.35 14.01
N PRO A 338 5.29 0.47 13.90
CA PRO A 338 5.09 -0.97 14.08
C PRO A 338 4.52 -1.37 15.45
N ASN A 339 4.53 -0.46 16.43
CA ASN A 339 4.03 -0.68 17.79
C ASN A 339 2.72 0.08 18.07
N GLY A 340 2.01 0.54 17.04
CA GLY A 340 0.75 1.27 17.15
C GLY A 340 0.89 2.77 16.92
N LEU A 341 -0.17 3.50 17.28
CA LEU A 341 -0.32 4.93 17.00
C LEU A 341 0.46 5.78 18.00
N ARG A 342 0.97 6.91 17.53
CA ARG A 342 1.69 7.90 18.35
C ARG A 342 1.30 9.31 17.97
N ARG A 343 1.50 10.23 18.91
CA ARG A 343 1.31 11.68 18.73
C ARG A 343 2.58 12.43 19.09
N VAL A 344 3.03 13.34 18.23
CA VAL A 344 4.26 14.12 18.42
C VAL A 344 4.00 15.60 18.14
N PRO A 345 4.65 16.54 18.85
CA PRO A 345 4.65 17.95 18.46
C PRO A 345 5.27 18.14 17.07
N ALA A 346 4.73 19.08 16.30
CA ALA A 346 5.29 19.50 15.01
C ALA A 346 6.71 20.06 15.17
N GLU A 347 7.02 20.62 16.34
CA GLU A 347 8.36 21.06 16.70
C GLU A 347 9.30 19.92 17.13
N GLY A 348 8.87 18.67 17.04
CA GLY A 348 9.59 17.50 17.53
C GLY A 348 9.55 17.37 19.05
N GLY A 349 10.26 16.37 19.57
CA GLY A 349 10.33 16.08 21.01
C GLY A 349 9.69 14.75 21.37
N PHE A 350 9.16 14.64 22.58
CA PHE A 350 8.61 13.37 23.08
C PHE A 350 7.32 12.99 22.37
N SER A 351 7.29 11.81 21.74
CA SER A 351 6.08 11.24 21.16
C SER A 351 5.30 10.42 22.20
N GLN A 352 4.00 10.68 22.31
CA GLN A 352 3.09 10.00 23.23
C GLN A 352 2.39 8.83 22.51
N PRO A 353 2.30 7.63 23.10
CA PRO A 353 1.51 6.55 22.52
C PRO A 353 0.02 6.88 22.57
N ILE A 354 -0.71 6.49 21.52
CA ILE A 354 -2.18 6.43 21.47
C ILE A 354 -2.55 4.94 21.49
N THR A 355 -3.06 4.47 22.61
CA THR A 355 -3.45 3.07 22.77
C THR A 355 -4.73 2.77 21.99
N VAL A 356 -4.67 1.77 21.12
CA VAL A 356 -5.84 1.19 20.45
C VAL A 356 -6.10 -0.17 21.10
N ASP A 357 -7.08 -0.22 22.01
CA ASP A 357 -7.45 -1.45 22.69
C ASP A 357 -8.50 -2.21 21.87
N LEU A 358 -8.02 -2.90 20.83
CA LEU A 358 -8.83 -3.71 19.93
C LEU A 358 -8.13 -5.06 19.68
N GLY A 359 -8.93 -6.12 19.67
CA GLY A 359 -8.48 -7.49 19.40
C GLY A 359 -9.45 -8.20 18.45
N TRP A 360 -9.04 -9.36 17.97
CA TRP A 360 -9.85 -10.18 17.07
C TRP A 360 -9.72 -11.65 17.41
N ALA A 361 -10.74 -12.43 17.09
CA ALA A 361 -10.71 -13.89 17.22
C ALA A 361 -10.79 -14.52 15.81
N PRO A 362 -10.03 -15.58 15.55
CA PRO A 362 -10.13 -16.36 14.32
C PRO A 362 -11.55 -16.92 14.13
N SER A 363 -12.01 -16.95 12.88
CA SER A 363 -13.27 -17.59 12.53
C SER A 363 -13.19 -19.07 12.86
N ARG A 364 -14.23 -19.60 13.50
CA ARG A 364 -14.26 -21.01 13.92
C ARG A 364 -14.70 -21.87 12.73
N PRO A 365 -13.86 -22.83 12.28
CA PRO A 365 -14.29 -23.76 11.25
C PRO A 365 -15.45 -24.63 11.77
N PRO A 366 -16.30 -25.18 10.88
CA PRO A 366 -17.32 -26.12 11.28
C PRO A 366 -16.71 -27.29 12.06
N ARG A 367 -17.45 -27.79 13.06
CA ARG A 367 -16.98 -28.90 13.90
C ARG A 367 -16.62 -30.12 13.06
N ARG A 368 -17.45 -30.44 12.06
CA ARG A 368 -17.26 -31.56 11.14
C ARG A 368 -17.86 -31.24 9.78
N VAL A 369 -17.10 -31.50 8.73
CA VAL A 369 -17.53 -31.46 7.32
C VAL A 369 -17.08 -32.77 6.67
N VAL A 370 -17.94 -33.36 5.86
CA VAL A 370 -17.56 -34.46 4.96
C VAL A 370 -17.61 -33.95 3.53
N VAL A 371 -16.54 -34.19 2.77
CA VAL A 371 -16.52 -33.93 1.33
C VAL A 371 -16.55 -35.27 0.63
N HIS A 372 -17.65 -35.58 -0.07
CA HIS A 372 -17.72 -36.74 -0.94
C HIS A 372 -17.17 -36.36 -2.31
N ALA A 373 -16.10 -37.01 -2.75
CA ALA A 373 -15.40 -36.71 -3.99
C ALA A 373 -15.61 -37.85 -5.00
N GLY A 374 -16.07 -37.52 -6.20
CA GLY A 374 -16.14 -38.44 -7.33
C GLY A 374 -14.76 -38.96 -7.71
N GLU A 375 -13.80 -38.04 -7.79
CA GLU A 375 -12.37 -38.31 -7.87
C GLU A 375 -11.59 -37.42 -6.89
N LEU A 376 -10.53 -37.94 -6.29
CA LEU A 376 -9.61 -37.19 -5.43
C LEU A 376 -8.19 -37.22 -6.01
N PHE A 377 -7.65 -36.03 -6.29
CA PHE A 377 -6.22 -35.81 -6.50
C PHE A 377 -5.59 -35.34 -5.19
N ASP A 378 -4.85 -36.19 -4.47
CA ASP A 378 -4.23 -35.82 -3.18
C ASP A 378 -2.78 -35.34 -3.28
N GLY A 379 -2.22 -35.33 -4.50
CA GLY A 379 -0.82 -34.97 -4.77
C GLY A 379 0.22 -35.95 -4.20
N ARG A 380 -0.20 -37.10 -3.65
CA ARG A 380 0.68 -38.12 -3.06
C ARG A 380 0.75 -39.38 -3.91
N ASN A 381 -0.32 -39.72 -4.62
CA ASN A 381 -0.39 -40.89 -5.49
C ASN A 381 -0.26 -40.50 -6.96
N GLN A 382 0.16 -41.45 -7.80
CA GLN A 382 0.21 -41.27 -9.25
C GLN A 382 -1.16 -41.33 -9.94
N PHE A 383 -2.18 -41.84 -9.24
CA PHE A 383 -3.53 -42.04 -9.78
C PHE A 383 -4.57 -41.36 -8.90
N LEU A 384 -5.68 -40.96 -9.52
CA LEU A 384 -6.86 -40.43 -8.83
C LEU A 384 -7.51 -41.53 -7.99
N ARG A 385 -8.03 -41.17 -6.82
CA ARG A 385 -8.85 -42.07 -6.00
C ARG A 385 -10.32 -41.80 -6.30
N GLY A 386 -11.03 -42.79 -6.82
CA GLY A 386 -12.47 -42.64 -7.08
C GLY A 386 -13.28 -42.74 -5.78
N GLN A 387 -14.45 -42.11 -5.75
CA GLN A 387 -15.50 -42.27 -4.74
C GLN A 387 -14.93 -42.28 -3.31
N THR A 388 -14.44 -41.12 -2.89
CA THR A 388 -13.66 -40.96 -1.66
C THR A 388 -14.32 -39.92 -0.76
N ASP A 389 -14.43 -40.22 0.53
CA ASP A 389 -14.90 -39.25 1.53
C ASP A 389 -13.69 -38.65 2.29
N LEU A 390 -13.66 -37.32 2.39
CA LEU A 390 -12.72 -36.58 3.23
C LEU A 390 -13.44 -36.12 4.50
N ILE A 391 -13.00 -36.59 5.67
CA ILE A 391 -13.54 -36.15 6.95
C ILE A 391 -12.69 -34.99 7.46
N ILE A 392 -13.31 -33.83 7.60
CA ILE A 392 -12.69 -32.60 8.08
C ILE A 392 -13.27 -32.27 9.44
N GLU A 393 -12.44 -32.25 10.48
CA GLU A 393 -12.85 -31.85 11.83
C GLU A 393 -12.09 -30.60 12.26
N ASN A 394 -12.83 -29.56 12.67
CA ASN A 394 -12.27 -28.27 13.06
C ASN A 394 -11.26 -27.71 12.05
N GLY A 395 -11.56 -27.84 10.74
CA GLY A 395 -10.72 -27.34 9.66
C GLY A 395 -9.53 -28.24 9.27
N ILE A 396 -9.35 -29.38 9.93
CA ILE A 396 -8.27 -30.34 9.64
C ILE A 396 -8.85 -31.59 9.01
N ILE A 397 -8.26 -32.05 7.89
CA ILE A 397 -8.57 -33.38 7.34
C ILE A 397 -8.03 -34.43 8.31
N VAL A 398 -8.94 -35.16 8.96
CA VAL A 398 -8.60 -36.22 9.93
C VAL A 398 -8.65 -37.61 9.32
N ASP A 399 -9.41 -37.80 8.23
CA ASP A 399 -9.48 -39.07 7.52
C ASP A 399 -9.77 -38.88 6.02
N ILE A 400 -9.29 -39.83 5.23
CA ILE A 400 -9.55 -39.95 3.78
C ILE A 400 -9.81 -41.42 3.49
N SER A 401 -11.06 -41.79 3.26
CA SER A 401 -11.51 -43.17 3.12
C SER A 401 -12.36 -43.38 1.86
N PRO A 402 -12.55 -44.63 1.39
CA PRO A 402 -13.59 -44.92 0.40
C PRO A 402 -14.95 -44.39 0.86
N HIS A 403 -15.80 -44.03 -0.10
CA HIS A 403 -17.12 -43.49 0.15
C HIS A 403 -17.99 -44.43 0.98
N ASP A 404 -18.62 -43.88 2.01
CA ASP A 404 -19.58 -44.55 2.89
C ASP A 404 -20.62 -43.54 3.37
N ASP A 405 -21.87 -43.70 2.94
CA ASP A 405 -23.02 -42.87 3.36
C ASP A 405 -23.16 -42.79 4.88
N ALA A 406 -22.70 -43.79 5.64
CA ALA A 406 -22.74 -43.74 7.10
C ALA A 406 -21.81 -42.66 7.68
N LEU A 407 -20.81 -42.20 6.93
CA LEU A 407 -19.89 -41.14 7.34
C LEU A 407 -20.50 -39.75 7.18
N HIS A 408 -21.54 -39.59 6.35
CA HIS A 408 -22.19 -38.33 5.94
C HIS A 408 -23.03 -37.70 7.07
N ALA A 409 -22.37 -37.43 8.19
CA ALA A 409 -22.94 -36.79 9.37
C ALA A 409 -22.44 -35.34 9.51
N GLY A 410 -23.37 -34.41 9.72
CA GLY A 410 -23.06 -32.97 9.85
C GLY A 410 -23.22 -32.24 8.52
N ALA A 411 -22.29 -31.32 8.21
CA ALA A 411 -22.26 -30.65 6.93
C ALA A 411 -21.61 -31.57 5.88
N VAL A 412 -22.28 -31.75 4.75
CA VAL A 412 -21.78 -32.57 3.63
C VAL A 412 -21.64 -31.68 2.41
N VAL A 413 -20.47 -31.73 1.77
CA VAL A 413 -20.24 -31.18 0.43
C VAL A 413 -20.22 -32.37 -0.51
N ASP A 414 -21.28 -32.51 -1.31
CA ASP A 414 -21.38 -33.56 -2.30
C ASP A 414 -20.77 -33.08 -3.62
N ALA A 415 -19.62 -33.66 -3.94
CA ALA A 415 -18.85 -33.48 -5.16
C ALA A 415 -18.67 -34.85 -5.86
N GLY A 416 -19.65 -35.75 -5.75
CA GLY A 416 -19.61 -37.13 -6.26
C GLY A 416 -19.43 -37.28 -7.77
N ASP A 417 -19.71 -36.23 -8.53
CA ASP A 417 -19.49 -36.12 -9.98
C ASP A 417 -18.28 -35.23 -10.34
N GLU A 418 -17.54 -34.72 -9.36
CA GLU A 418 -16.45 -33.76 -9.54
C GLU A 418 -15.10 -34.33 -9.07
N THR A 419 -14.02 -33.63 -9.45
CA THR A 419 -12.68 -33.90 -8.93
C THR A 419 -12.35 -32.93 -7.79
N VAL A 420 -12.09 -33.48 -6.61
CA VAL A 420 -11.58 -32.73 -5.46
C VAL A 420 -10.05 -32.74 -5.46
N MET A 421 -9.45 -31.59 -5.17
CA MET A 421 -7.99 -31.43 -5.13
C MET A 421 -7.54 -30.42 -4.08
N PRO A 422 -6.28 -30.47 -3.61
CA PRO A 422 -5.69 -29.41 -2.81
C PRO A 422 -5.82 -28.05 -3.49
N GLY A 423 -6.17 -27.04 -2.71
CA GLY A 423 -6.18 -25.67 -3.19
C GLY A 423 -4.79 -25.20 -3.64
N PHE A 424 -4.75 -24.38 -4.68
CA PHE A 424 -3.53 -23.79 -5.19
C PHE A 424 -2.96 -22.71 -4.25
N ILE A 425 -1.65 -22.52 -4.34
CA ILE A 425 -0.90 -21.48 -3.66
C ILE A 425 -0.32 -20.53 -4.70
N GLU A 426 -0.80 -19.29 -4.73
CA GLU A 426 -0.17 -18.23 -5.52
C GLU A 426 1.08 -17.74 -4.79
N THR A 427 2.24 -17.83 -5.45
CA THR A 427 3.55 -17.54 -4.84
C THR A 427 4.01 -16.09 -5.04
N ARG A 428 3.33 -15.35 -5.95
CA ARG A 428 3.54 -13.94 -6.23
C ARG A 428 2.22 -13.27 -6.63
N THR A 429 1.65 -12.51 -5.71
CA THR A 429 0.50 -11.64 -5.98
C THR A 429 0.71 -10.21 -5.49
N HIS A 430 -0.24 -9.34 -5.84
CA HIS A 430 -0.43 -8.01 -5.29
C HIS A 430 -1.91 -7.81 -4.95
N LEU A 431 -2.24 -7.79 -3.66
CA LEU A 431 -3.60 -7.60 -3.16
C LEU A 431 -3.89 -6.11 -2.97
N ASP A 432 -3.98 -5.35 -4.07
CA ASP A 432 -4.35 -3.94 -3.97
C ASP A 432 -5.81 -3.83 -3.51
N PRO A 433 -6.08 -3.20 -2.34
CA PRO A 433 -7.42 -3.14 -1.79
C PRO A 433 -8.39 -2.28 -2.63
N THR A 434 -7.90 -1.49 -3.58
CA THR A 434 -8.76 -0.74 -4.50
C THR A 434 -9.52 -1.63 -5.47
N PHE A 435 -9.12 -2.89 -5.66
CA PHE A 435 -9.92 -3.87 -6.41
C PHE A 435 -11.15 -4.35 -5.65
N GLY A 436 -11.29 -4.01 -4.37
CA GLY A 436 -12.44 -4.38 -3.57
C GLY A 436 -12.38 -5.80 -2.99
N GLU A 437 -13.43 -6.16 -2.29
CA GLU A 437 -13.65 -7.43 -1.60
C GLU A 437 -13.73 -8.59 -2.60
N VAL A 438 -14.22 -8.31 -3.81
CA VAL A 438 -14.37 -9.27 -4.90
C VAL A 438 -13.06 -9.95 -5.27
N LEU A 439 -11.91 -9.27 -5.08
CA LEU A 439 -10.60 -9.86 -5.37
C LEU A 439 -10.38 -11.15 -4.57
N GLY A 440 -10.78 -11.18 -3.29
CA GLY A 440 -10.69 -12.37 -2.46
C GLY A 440 -11.54 -13.53 -2.98
N ARG A 441 -12.76 -13.23 -3.45
CA ARG A 441 -13.67 -14.22 -4.06
C ARG A 441 -13.12 -14.76 -5.38
N ILE A 442 -12.52 -13.90 -6.21
CA ILE A 442 -11.92 -14.30 -7.48
C ILE A 442 -10.81 -15.33 -7.25
N TRP A 443 -9.90 -15.10 -6.30
CA TRP A 443 -8.85 -16.08 -5.98
C TRP A 443 -9.44 -17.44 -5.62
N LEU A 444 -10.45 -17.47 -4.74
CA LEU A 444 -11.10 -18.72 -4.33
C LEU A 444 -11.82 -19.40 -5.50
N ALA A 445 -12.44 -18.64 -6.41
CA ALA A 445 -13.12 -19.18 -7.59
C ALA A 445 -12.16 -19.90 -8.56
N TYR A 446 -10.88 -19.49 -8.59
CA TYR A 446 -9.82 -20.19 -9.33
C TYR A 446 -9.15 -21.32 -8.53
N GLY A 447 -9.70 -21.70 -7.39
CA GLY A 447 -9.14 -22.73 -6.51
C GLY A 447 -7.88 -22.27 -5.75
N ILE A 448 -7.57 -20.97 -5.74
CA ILE A 448 -6.41 -20.41 -5.04
C ILE A 448 -6.82 -20.10 -3.61
N THR A 449 -6.35 -20.94 -2.68
CA THR A 449 -6.74 -20.88 -1.26
C THR A 449 -5.69 -20.21 -0.38
N SER A 450 -4.50 -19.96 -0.93
CA SER A 450 -3.41 -19.26 -0.26
C SER A 450 -2.67 -18.37 -1.25
N VAL A 451 -2.29 -17.18 -0.80
CA VAL A 451 -1.56 -16.22 -1.62
C VAL A 451 -0.38 -15.65 -0.87
N ARG A 452 0.72 -15.43 -1.58
CA ARG A 452 1.89 -14.70 -1.09
C ARG A 452 2.01 -13.35 -1.77
N ASP A 453 1.72 -12.30 -1.03
CA ASP A 453 1.95 -10.93 -1.48
C ASP A 453 3.42 -10.56 -1.23
N VAL A 454 4.10 -10.19 -2.31
CA VAL A 454 5.55 -9.94 -2.30
C VAL A 454 5.92 -8.49 -2.10
N SER A 455 4.97 -7.56 -2.20
CA SER A 455 5.25 -6.12 -2.12
C SER A 455 3.99 -5.31 -1.76
N LEU A 456 3.51 -5.51 -0.54
CA LEU A 456 2.38 -4.77 0.02
C LEU A 456 2.83 -4.03 1.26
N ASN A 457 2.24 -2.84 1.47
CA ASN A 457 2.36 -2.14 2.73
C ASN A 457 2.00 -3.10 3.87
N PRO A 458 2.88 -3.32 4.86
CA PRO A 458 2.70 -4.38 5.84
C PRO A 458 1.46 -4.18 6.69
N TYR A 459 1.04 -2.94 6.95
CA TYR A 459 -0.17 -2.66 7.71
C TYR A 459 -1.44 -3.06 6.95
N VAL A 460 -1.48 -2.79 5.64
CA VAL A 460 -2.55 -3.24 4.75
C VAL A 460 -2.58 -4.77 4.67
N GLY A 461 -1.42 -5.40 4.52
CA GLY A 461 -1.32 -6.86 4.46
C GLY A 461 -1.75 -7.55 5.77
N LEU A 462 -1.44 -6.95 6.92
CA LEU A 462 -1.91 -7.42 8.22
C LEU A 462 -3.43 -7.25 8.34
N GLU A 463 -3.97 -6.09 7.96
CA GLU A 463 -5.43 -5.87 7.97
C GLU A 463 -6.15 -6.93 7.14
N GLN A 464 -5.68 -7.18 5.92
CA GLN A 464 -6.30 -8.17 5.05
C GLN A 464 -6.24 -9.57 5.65
N ARG A 465 -5.09 -9.95 6.20
CA ARG A 465 -4.93 -11.26 6.85
C ARG A 465 -5.86 -11.39 8.05
N GLU A 466 -5.95 -10.37 8.90
CA GLU A 466 -6.78 -10.37 10.11
C GLU A 466 -8.28 -10.35 9.77
N ALA A 467 -8.69 -9.58 8.76
CA ALA A 467 -10.06 -9.52 8.25
C ALA A 467 -10.51 -10.82 7.57
N ILE A 468 -9.61 -11.53 6.90
CA ILE A 468 -9.92 -12.85 6.32
C ILE A 468 -9.94 -13.91 7.43
N ALA A 469 -8.94 -13.91 8.30
CA ALA A 469 -8.82 -14.90 9.37
C ALA A 469 -9.95 -14.79 10.41
N ASN A 470 -10.49 -13.60 10.68
CA ASN A 470 -11.64 -13.42 11.56
C ASN A 470 -13.01 -13.66 10.86
N GLY A 471 -13.01 -13.95 9.56
CA GLY A 471 -14.21 -14.25 8.77
C GLY A 471 -15.01 -13.03 8.31
N ARG A 472 -14.51 -11.81 8.48
CA ARG A 472 -15.16 -10.57 7.99
C ARG A 472 -15.06 -10.43 6.48
N ARG A 473 -13.95 -10.85 5.89
CA ARG A 473 -13.70 -10.83 4.46
C ARG A 473 -13.53 -12.24 3.92
N VAL A 474 -14.17 -12.53 2.80
CA VAL A 474 -14.00 -13.80 2.08
C VAL A 474 -12.73 -13.70 1.22
N GLY A 475 -11.76 -14.57 1.45
CA GLY A 475 -10.54 -14.58 0.66
C GLY A 475 -9.58 -15.72 1.02
N PRO A 476 -8.48 -15.86 0.27
CA PRO A 476 -7.44 -16.86 0.53
C PRO A 476 -6.65 -16.54 1.80
N ARG A 477 -5.94 -17.52 2.35
CA ARG A 477 -4.95 -17.28 3.40
C ARG A 477 -3.86 -16.34 2.87
N VAL A 478 -3.58 -15.26 3.60
CA VAL A 478 -2.64 -14.22 3.16
C VAL A 478 -1.29 -14.37 3.86
N PHE A 479 -0.25 -14.59 3.07
CA PHE A 479 1.15 -14.51 3.47
C PHE A 479 1.76 -13.23 2.89
N ILE A 480 2.51 -12.50 3.69
CA ILE A 480 3.11 -11.23 3.26
C ILE A 480 4.63 -11.31 3.36
N ALA A 481 5.35 -10.71 2.40
CA ALA A 481 6.82 -10.59 2.40
C ALA A 481 7.30 -9.19 2.87
N GLY A 482 6.42 -8.19 2.84
CA GLY A 482 6.64 -6.84 3.37
C GLY A 482 6.61 -5.80 2.28
N ASP A 483 6.97 -4.57 2.65
CA ASP A 483 7.00 -3.47 1.70
C ASP A 483 8.20 -3.56 0.75
N SER A 484 8.06 -2.95 -0.43
CA SER A 484 9.19 -2.75 -1.34
C SER A 484 10.11 -1.66 -0.78
N PHE A 485 11.37 -2.01 -0.54
CA PHE A 485 12.42 -1.06 -0.16
C PHE A 485 13.33 -0.79 -1.34
N ASP A 486 13.47 0.48 -1.69
CA ASP A 486 14.47 0.94 -2.65
C ASP A 486 15.49 1.85 -1.94
N GLY A 487 16.59 2.11 -2.65
CA GLY A 487 17.50 3.20 -2.27
C GLY A 487 16.83 4.57 -2.42
N ALA A 488 17.61 5.65 -2.33
CA ALA A 488 17.06 7.00 -2.48
C ALA A 488 16.31 7.23 -3.81
N ALA A 489 16.68 6.51 -4.88
CA ALA A 489 16.04 6.56 -6.19
C ALA A 489 15.22 5.28 -6.48
N CYS A 490 13.97 5.48 -6.90
CA CYS A 490 13.00 4.42 -7.20
C CYS A 490 12.97 4.11 -8.72
N PRO A 491 13.01 2.85 -9.15
CA PRO A 491 13.01 2.48 -10.56
C PRO A 491 11.60 2.40 -11.19
N SER A 492 10.55 2.05 -10.45
CA SER A 492 9.20 1.90 -11.03
C SER A 492 8.03 1.81 -10.05
N GLY A 493 8.20 1.25 -8.84
CA GLY A 493 7.10 0.99 -7.89
C GLY A 493 6.95 2.01 -6.76
N PRO A 494 5.83 1.97 -6.00
CA PRO A 494 5.66 2.73 -4.76
C PRO A 494 6.51 2.08 -3.68
N SER A 495 7.78 2.44 -3.63
CA SER A 495 8.75 1.89 -2.68
C SER A 495 9.14 2.91 -1.63
N ARG A 496 9.43 2.41 -0.44
CA ARG A 496 9.96 3.23 0.65
C ARG A 496 11.42 3.54 0.38
N SER A 497 11.75 4.82 0.45
CA SER A 497 13.14 5.28 0.41
C SER A 497 13.88 4.80 1.65
N SER A 498 15.11 4.33 1.45
CA SER A 498 16.02 3.96 2.53
C SER A 498 17.43 4.48 2.27
N THR A 499 18.17 4.79 3.34
CA THR A 499 19.60 5.11 3.25
C THR A 499 20.46 3.98 3.82
N PRO A 500 21.71 3.79 3.35
CA PRO A 500 22.61 2.75 3.87
C PRO A 500 22.93 2.86 5.36
N ARG A 501 22.72 4.04 5.95
CA ARG A 501 22.90 4.31 7.38
C ARG A 501 21.60 4.25 8.18
N SER A 502 20.44 4.21 7.50
CA SER A 502 19.20 3.95 8.19
C SER A 502 19.25 2.50 8.66
N PRO A 503 19.14 2.22 9.97
CA PRO A 503 18.95 0.86 10.40
C PRO A 503 17.58 0.48 9.86
N ALA A 504 17.50 -0.12 8.67
CA ALA A 504 16.31 -0.76 8.14
C ALA A 504 16.01 -1.98 9.02
N ARG A 505 15.69 -1.70 10.29
CA ARG A 505 15.17 -2.63 11.25
C ARG A 505 13.75 -2.90 10.80
N ARG A 506 13.50 -4.16 10.43
CA ARG A 506 12.24 -4.84 10.72
C ARG A 506 10.97 -4.27 10.06
N CYS A 507 10.94 -4.15 8.73
CA CYS A 507 9.69 -4.49 8.03
C CYS A 507 9.60 -5.97 7.67
N SER A 508 10.72 -6.71 7.72
CA SER A 508 10.73 -8.17 7.59
C SER A 508 10.21 -8.91 8.83
N ALA A 509 10.10 -8.24 9.98
CA ALA A 509 9.55 -8.84 11.20
C ALA A 509 8.02 -8.88 11.19
N LEU A 510 7.35 -8.16 10.27
CA LEU A 510 5.92 -8.31 10.03
C LEU A 510 5.62 -9.44 9.05
N THR A 511 6.65 -10.02 8.40
CA THR A 511 6.51 -10.86 7.20
C THR A 511 7.35 -12.14 7.20
N SER A 512 7.89 -12.53 8.36
CA SER A 512 8.41 -13.89 8.60
C SER A 512 7.77 -14.52 9.82
#